data_AF-A0A0D9P851-F1
#
_entry.id   AF-A0A0D9P851-F1
#
_cell.length_a   1.000
_cell.length_b   1.000
_cell.length_c   1.000
_cell.angle_alpha   90.00
_cell.angle_beta   90.00
_cell.angle_gamma   90.00
#
_symmetry.space_group_name_H-M   'P 1'
#
loop_
_entity.id
_entity.type
_entity.pdbx_description
1 polymer ?
#
loop_
_entity_poly.entity_id
_entity_poly.type
_entity_poly.pdbx_seq_one_letter_code
_entity_poly.pdbx_strand_id
1 'polypeptide(L)'
;MAKDVFSVPIFLVVFRETLETVIIVSVLLAFLKQTLDGPERDVRTYKALRRQVWLGVAAGFFLCMVVAAALIGVFYTVGSNSWDKNENYYEGAFCLFAAVIITVMGAALLRIGKMQAKWRVKLAKAIESPIKAGSRGCFSHWLEKYSMFVLPFITVLREGIEAVVFVAGVTFSAPAYAVPLPVVVGLLVGGIIGYLLYKGGSTAKLQIFLVASTCLLYLVAAGLFSRGVWHLEAQKWNNAIGGDASETGNGPGSYDIDKSVWHVNCCSPTSTSDGGWGVFNAILGWQNSATYGSVISYNVYWIFVIAGFIVMRFKETKGHWPFMKAKAPAAREDSVSGSSSPQESEVVKSTNVTEKTTPA
;
A
#
# COMPACT_ATOMS: atom_id res chain seq x y z
N MET A 1 -6.24 -35.43 0.22
CA MET A 1 -5.70 -34.33 1.06
C MET A 1 -4.79 -33.44 0.20
N ALA A 2 -5.34 -32.62 -0.69
CA ALA A 2 -4.59 -31.45 -1.15
C ALA A 2 -4.86 -30.37 -0.10
N LYS A 3 -4.00 -30.28 0.92
CA LYS A 3 -4.03 -29.12 1.82
C LYS A 3 -3.75 -27.90 0.96
N ASP A 4 -4.58 -26.87 1.01
CA ASP A 4 -4.32 -25.58 0.35
C ASP A 4 -3.05 -24.95 0.94
N VAL A 5 -1.88 -25.40 0.47
CA VAL A 5 -0.56 -24.97 0.96
C VAL A 5 -0.13 -23.62 0.40
N PHE A 6 -0.91 -23.02 -0.50
CA PHE A 6 -0.57 -21.79 -1.18
C PHE A 6 -1.73 -20.78 -1.20
N SER A 7 -1.67 -19.80 -0.31
CA SER A 7 -2.55 -18.63 -0.37
C SER A 7 -2.05 -17.63 -1.41
N VAL A 8 -2.74 -17.57 -2.55
CA VAL A 8 -2.44 -16.61 -3.64
C VAL A 8 -2.51 -15.15 -3.18
N PRO A 9 -3.49 -14.71 -2.36
CA PRO A 9 -3.52 -13.35 -1.83
C PRO A 9 -2.27 -12.98 -1.02
N ILE A 10 -1.80 -13.89 -0.16
CA ILE A 10 -0.59 -13.68 0.66
C ILE A 10 0.63 -13.54 -0.25
N PHE A 11 0.75 -14.40 -1.27
CA PHE A 11 1.82 -14.29 -2.26
C PHE A 11 1.82 -12.92 -2.94
N LEU A 12 0.67 -12.46 -3.44
CA LEU A 12 0.56 -11.20 -4.18
C LEU A 12 0.90 -9.98 -3.32
N VAL A 13 0.45 -9.96 -2.06
CA VAL A 13 0.79 -8.91 -1.10
C VAL A 13 2.29 -8.90 -0.83
N VAL A 14 2.87 -10.02 -0.40
CA VAL A 14 4.31 -10.09 -0.07
C VAL A 14 5.16 -9.77 -1.29
N PHE A 15 4.79 -10.29 -2.46
CA PHE A 15 5.46 -10.01 -3.72
C PHE A 15 5.47 -8.51 -4.04
N ARG A 16 4.33 -7.82 -3.87
CA ARG A 16 4.23 -6.37 -4.04
C ARG A 16 5.13 -5.62 -3.06
N GLU A 17 5.01 -5.88 -1.75
CA GLU A 17 5.78 -5.17 -0.72
C GLU A 17 7.29 -5.38 -0.92
N THR A 18 7.68 -6.58 -1.37
CA THR A 18 9.07 -6.90 -1.73
C THR A 18 9.53 -6.05 -2.91
N LEU A 19 8.72 -5.92 -3.97
CA LEU A 19 9.08 -5.13 -5.14
C LEU A 19 9.20 -3.65 -4.83
N GLU A 20 8.30 -3.09 -4.03
CA GLU A 20 8.38 -1.70 -3.59
C GLU A 20 9.66 -1.45 -2.79
N THR A 21 9.96 -2.34 -1.85
CA THR A 21 11.19 -2.30 -1.05
C THR A 21 12.44 -2.36 -1.94
N VAL A 22 12.49 -3.32 -2.89
CA VAL A 22 13.64 -3.48 -3.79
C VAL A 22 13.79 -2.27 -4.71
N ILE A 23 12.70 -1.65 -5.17
CA ILE A 23 12.74 -0.44 -5.99
C ILE A 23 13.31 0.73 -5.19
N ILE A 24 12.88 0.93 -3.94
CA ILE A 24 13.40 2.02 -3.10
C ILE A 24 14.89 1.82 -2.80
N VAL A 25 15.29 0.60 -2.43
CA VAL A 25 16.71 0.26 -2.17
C VAL A 25 17.55 0.41 -3.44
N SER A 26 17.03 0.02 -4.61
CA SER A 26 17.69 0.18 -5.90
C SER A 26 17.93 1.64 -6.25
N VAL A 27 16.94 2.51 -5.99
CA VAL A 27 17.06 3.96 -6.20
C VAL A 27 18.08 4.58 -5.24
N LEU A 28 18.08 4.17 -3.97
CA LEU A 28 19.08 4.60 -2.97
C LEU A 28 20.50 4.19 -3.39
N LEU A 29 20.69 2.96 -3.86
CA LEU A 29 21.97 2.47 -4.35
C LEU A 29 22.41 3.18 -5.64
N ALA A 30 21.48 3.52 -6.54
CA ALA A 30 21.76 4.31 -7.73
C ALA A 30 22.18 5.75 -7.39
N PHE A 31 21.51 6.37 -6.41
CA PHE A 31 21.88 7.69 -5.90
C PHE A 31 23.26 7.67 -5.24
N LEU A 32 23.55 6.66 -4.40
CA LEU A 32 24.88 6.47 -3.81
C LEU A 32 25.97 6.38 -4.88
N LYS A 33 25.70 5.65 -5.97
CA LYS A 33 26.61 5.59 -7.12
C LYS A 33 26.75 6.96 -7.79
N GLN A 34 25.66 7.68 -8.04
CA GLN A 34 25.73 8.96 -8.73
C GLN A 34 26.44 10.07 -7.93
N THR A 35 26.30 10.08 -6.60
CA THR A 35 26.87 11.12 -5.73
C THR A 35 28.31 10.86 -5.32
N LEU A 36 28.75 9.60 -5.24
CA LEU A 36 30.12 9.24 -4.80
C LEU A 36 31.03 8.66 -5.90
N ASP A 37 30.56 8.48 -7.13
CA ASP A 37 31.36 8.01 -8.28
C ASP A 37 31.97 9.19 -9.07
N GLY A 38 32.18 10.34 -8.41
CA GLY A 38 32.85 11.53 -8.96
C GLY A 38 34.39 11.42 -9.02
N PRO A 39 35.08 12.45 -9.55
CA PRO A 39 36.53 12.40 -9.87
C PRO A 39 37.46 12.09 -8.67
N GLU A 40 37.04 12.38 -7.43
CA GLU A 40 37.73 11.99 -6.20
C GLU A 40 37.27 10.60 -5.74
N ARG A 41 37.80 9.57 -6.42
CA ARG A 41 37.31 8.20 -6.34
C ARG A 41 37.74 7.46 -5.07
N ASP A 42 37.07 7.71 -3.95
CA ASP A 42 37.36 7.02 -2.70
C ASP A 42 36.58 5.69 -2.58
N VAL A 43 37.10 4.65 -3.27
CA VAL A 43 36.49 3.32 -3.41
C VAL A 43 36.18 2.67 -2.05
N ARG A 44 36.96 3.00 -1.01
CA ARG A 44 36.76 2.50 0.36
C ARG A 44 35.48 3.07 0.98
N THR A 45 35.26 4.36 0.81
CA THR A 45 34.09 5.08 1.33
C THR A 45 32.81 4.60 0.65
N TYR A 46 32.82 4.43 -0.68
CA TYR A 46 31.70 3.83 -1.42
C TYR A 46 31.34 2.41 -0.92
N LYS A 47 32.34 1.54 -0.70
CA LYS A 47 32.12 0.17 -0.23
C LYS A 47 31.60 0.13 1.21
N ALA A 48 32.04 1.05 2.06
CA ALA A 48 31.56 1.20 3.43
C ALA A 48 30.10 1.68 3.47
N LEU A 49 29.74 2.71 2.70
CA LEU A 49 28.36 3.21 2.61
C LEU A 49 27.41 2.16 2.02
N ARG A 50 27.84 1.42 0.99
CA ARG A 50 27.04 0.30 0.45
C ARG A 50 26.79 -0.78 1.51
N ARG A 51 27.79 -1.07 2.34
CA ARG A 51 27.65 -2.04 3.44
C ARG A 51 26.69 -1.53 4.52
N GLN A 52 26.68 -0.22 4.81
CA GLN A 52 25.70 0.40 5.71
C GLN A 52 24.27 0.29 5.17
N VAL A 53 24.05 0.49 3.87
CA VAL A 53 22.72 0.30 3.25
C VAL A 53 22.25 -1.15 3.42
N TRP A 54 23.11 -2.13 3.09
CA TRP A 54 22.75 -3.54 3.23
C TRP A 54 22.55 -3.97 4.70
N LEU A 55 23.32 -3.42 5.63
CA LEU A 55 23.11 -3.63 7.06
C LEU A 55 21.76 -3.06 7.51
N GLY A 56 21.37 -1.88 7.00
CA GLY A 56 20.06 -1.28 7.28
C GLY A 56 18.91 -2.14 6.78
N VAL A 57 19.02 -2.64 5.54
CA VAL A 57 18.02 -3.55 4.97
C VAL A 57 17.94 -4.85 5.76
N ALA A 58 19.08 -5.47 6.08
CA ALA A 58 19.12 -6.73 6.83
C ALA A 58 18.56 -6.58 8.25
N ALA A 59 18.90 -5.49 8.95
CA ALA A 59 18.39 -5.20 10.29
C ALA A 59 16.87 -4.95 10.27
N GLY A 60 16.37 -4.22 9.28
CA GLY A 60 14.93 -3.98 9.11
C GLY A 60 14.17 -5.28 8.85
N PHE A 61 14.66 -6.09 7.91
CA PHE A 61 14.08 -7.39 7.59
C PHE A 61 14.08 -8.34 8.80
N PHE A 62 15.18 -8.41 9.54
CA PHE A 62 15.28 -9.24 10.74
C PHE A 62 14.26 -8.82 11.80
N LEU A 63 14.11 -7.52 12.06
CA LEU A 63 13.12 -7.01 13.01
C LEU A 63 11.69 -7.35 12.57
N CYS A 64 11.38 -7.23 11.27
CA CYS A 64 10.08 -7.65 10.73
C CYS A 64 9.82 -9.15 10.95
N MET A 65 10.85 -10.00 10.85
CA MET A 65 10.71 -11.43 11.11
C MET A 65 10.46 -11.75 12.58
N VAL A 66 11.08 -11.01 13.50
CA VAL A 66 10.79 -11.12 14.93
C VAL A 66 9.34 -10.73 15.23
N VAL A 67 8.84 -9.63 14.65
CA VAL A 67 7.46 -9.19 14.83
C VAL A 67 6.46 -10.22 14.27
N ALA A 68 6.72 -10.76 13.07
CA ALA A 68 5.89 -11.80 12.48
C ALA A 68 5.84 -13.07 13.35
N ALA A 69 6.99 -13.53 13.84
CA ALA A 69 7.09 -14.70 14.70
C ALA A 69 6.37 -14.47 16.05
N ALA A 70 6.47 -13.27 16.63
CA ALA A 70 5.78 -12.91 17.85
C ALA A 70 4.25 -12.92 17.67
N LEU A 71 3.73 -12.40 16.55
CA LEU A 71 2.29 -12.43 16.25
C LEU A 71 1.77 -13.85 16.11
N ILE A 72 2.49 -14.71 15.37
CA ILE A 72 2.14 -16.12 15.23
C ILE A 72 2.17 -16.83 16.60
N GLY A 73 3.21 -16.58 17.40
CA GLY A 73 3.36 -17.17 18.74
C GLY A 73 2.22 -16.80 19.69
N VAL A 74 1.82 -15.53 19.74
CA VAL A 74 0.68 -15.06 20.57
C VAL A 74 -0.63 -15.68 20.11
N PHE A 75 -0.87 -15.72 18.80
CA PHE A 75 -2.10 -16.27 18.25
C PHE A 75 -2.30 -17.74 18.63
N TYR A 76 -1.25 -18.56 18.51
CA TYR A 76 -1.31 -19.99 18.81
C TYR A 76 -1.35 -20.33 20.31
N THR A 77 -0.96 -19.41 21.18
CA THR A 77 -0.91 -19.64 22.64
C THR A 77 -2.14 -19.13 23.38
N VAL A 78 -2.82 -18.09 22.90
CA VAL A 78 -3.90 -17.40 23.63
C VAL A 78 -5.31 -17.65 23.04
N GLY A 79 -5.41 -18.12 21.78
CA GLY A 79 -6.65 -18.05 21.01
C GLY A 79 -7.65 -19.23 21.07
N SER A 80 -7.36 -20.38 21.67
CA SER A 80 -8.10 -21.60 21.30
C SER A 80 -9.58 -21.71 21.71
N ASN A 81 -10.09 -20.90 22.66
CA ASN A 81 -11.39 -21.22 23.29
C ASN A 81 -12.55 -20.23 23.02
N SER A 82 -12.27 -19.04 22.48
CA SER A 82 -13.31 -18.02 22.22
C SER A 82 -13.70 -17.86 20.75
N TRP A 83 -12.91 -18.45 19.84
CA TRP A 83 -13.02 -18.23 18.40
C TRP A 83 -14.06 -19.14 17.75
N ASP A 84 -14.11 -20.40 18.17
CA ASP A 84 -14.97 -21.45 17.58
C ASP A 84 -16.46 -21.08 17.56
N LYS A 85 -16.97 -20.36 18.57
CA LYS A 85 -18.39 -20.00 18.65
C LYS A 85 -18.80 -18.88 17.69
N ASN A 86 -17.86 -18.06 17.22
CA ASN A 86 -18.13 -16.85 16.44
C ASN A 86 -17.22 -16.73 15.22
N GLU A 87 -16.64 -17.83 14.74
CA GLU A 87 -15.60 -17.86 13.71
C GLU A 87 -15.96 -17.00 12.48
N ASN A 88 -17.14 -17.20 11.91
CA ASN A 88 -17.61 -16.45 10.74
C ASN A 88 -17.77 -14.93 10.99
N TYR A 89 -18.07 -14.49 12.23
CA TYR A 89 -18.11 -13.06 12.53
C TYR A 89 -16.71 -12.45 12.51
N TYR A 90 -15.74 -13.16 13.07
CA TYR A 90 -14.35 -12.73 13.08
C TYR A 90 -13.77 -12.75 11.67
N GLU A 91 -13.90 -13.85 10.93
CA GLU A 91 -13.48 -13.93 9.53
C GLU A 91 -14.11 -12.82 8.69
N GLY A 92 -15.43 -12.61 8.82
CA GLY A 92 -16.15 -11.57 8.11
C GLY A 92 -15.61 -10.16 8.39
N ALA A 93 -15.42 -9.83 9.68
CA ALA A 93 -14.90 -8.53 10.09
C ALA A 93 -13.46 -8.29 9.61
N PHE A 94 -12.59 -9.31 9.70
CA PHE A 94 -11.21 -9.20 9.23
C PHE A 94 -11.12 -9.08 7.72
N CYS A 95 -11.94 -9.80 6.96
CA CYS A 95 -12.01 -9.66 5.50
C CYS A 95 -12.44 -8.25 5.07
N LEU A 96 -13.44 -7.66 5.74
CA LEU A 96 -13.88 -6.29 5.48
C LEU A 96 -12.78 -5.27 5.83
N PHE A 97 -12.14 -5.45 6.99
CA PHE A 97 -11.04 -4.58 7.43
C PHE A 97 -9.85 -4.66 6.48
N ALA A 98 -9.44 -5.87 6.09
CA ALA A 98 -8.38 -6.10 5.12
C ALA A 98 -8.70 -5.45 3.76
N ALA A 99 -9.93 -5.59 3.26
CA ALA A 99 -10.36 -4.96 2.03
C ALA A 99 -10.24 -3.43 2.09
N VAL A 100 -10.61 -2.79 3.19
CA VAL A 100 -10.46 -1.33 3.39
C VAL A 100 -8.99 -0.92 3.38
N ILE A 101 -8.12 -1.62 4.11
CA ILE A 101 -6.70 -1.30 4.15
C ILE A 101 -6.07 -1.46 2.76
N ILE A 102 -6.32 -2.57 2.06
CA ILE A 102 -5.79 -2.80 0.70
C ILE A 102 -6.25 -1.67 -0.23
N THR A 103 -7.51 -1.23 -0.10
CA THR A 103 -8.07 -0.17 -0.94
C THR A 103 -7.38 1.17 -0.75
N VAL A 104 -7.20 1.57 0.51
CA VAL A 104 -6.52 2.83 0.88
C VAL A 104 -5.05 2.78 0.44
N MET A 105 -4.39 1.64 0.64
CA MET A 105 -2.99 1.47 0.32
C MET A 105 -2.71 1.46 -1.18
N GLY A 106 -3.51 0.72 -1.95
CA GLY A 106 -3.42 0.70 -3.41
C GLY A 106 -3.55 2.11 -4.02
N ALA A 107 -4.39 2.97 -3.41
CA ALA A 107 -4.56 4.34 -3.85
C ALA A 107 -3.35 5.24 -3.50
N ALA A 108 -2.69 4.99 -2.36
CA ALA A 108 -1.48 5.70 -1.96
C ALA A 108 -0.29 5.39 -2.89
N LEU A 109 -0.17 4.14 -3.35
CA LEU A 109 0.91 3.70 -4.22
C LEU A 109 0.90 4.36 -5.58
N LEU A 110 -0.26 4.54 -6.21
CA LEU A 110 -0.35 5.17 -7.52
C LEU A 110 0.22 6.61 -7.54
N ARG A 111 0.42 7.22 -6.36
CA ARG A 111 1.07 8.52 -6.19
C ARG A 111 2.57 8.47 -5.88
N ILE A 112 3.16 7.28 -5.69
CA ILE A 112 4.56 7.10 -5.27
C ILE A 112 5.54 7.74 -6.27
N GLY A 113 5.25 7.67 -7.58
CA GLY A 113 6.11 8.26 -8.62
C GLY A 113 6.26 9.79 -8.48
N LYS A 114 5.22 10.50 -8.01
CA LYS A 114 5.29 11.95 -7.76
C LYS A 114 5.97 12.28 -6.43
N MET A 115 5.87 11.40 -5.44
CA MET A 115 6.55 11.55 -4.14
C MET A 115 8.06 11.41 -4.30
N GLN A 116 8.54 10.44 -5.07
CA GLN A 116 9.95 10.23 -5.35
C GLN A 116 10.62 11.46 -5.97
N ALA A 117 9.97 12.11 -6.94
CA ALA A 117 10.49 13.33 -7.55
C ALA A 117 10.62 14.48 -6.54
N LYS A 118 9.59 14.70 -5.69
CA LYS A 118 9.63 15.73 -4.64
C LYS A 118 10.67 15.42 -3.56
N TRP A 119 10.81 14.16 -3.18
CA TRP A 119 11.81 13.72 -2.20
C TRP A 119 13.23 13.87 -2.74
N ARG A 120 13.49 13.55 -4.01
CA ARG A 120 14.78 13.79 -4.65
C ARG A 120 15.16 15.27 -4.63
N VAL A 121 14.22 16.17 -4.95
CA VAL A 121 14.45 17.62 -4.89
C VAL A 121 14.67 18.11 -3.46
N LYS A 122 13.92 17.58 -2.48
CA LYS A 122 14.11 17.92 -1.06
C LYS A 122 15.44 17.42 -0.50
N LEU A 123 15.88 16.23 -0.89
CA LEU A 123 17.16 15.66 -0.48
C LEU A 123 18.33 16.39 -1.14
N ALA A 124 18.25 16.70 -2.44
CA ALA A 124 19.25 17.51 -3.12
C ALA A 124 19.41 18.89 -2.45
N LYS A 125 18.29 19.56 -2.13
CA LYS A 125 18.28 20.84 -1.43
C LYS A 125 18.79 20.75 0.02
N ALA A 126 18.54 19.64 0.72
CA ALA A 126 19.04 19.41 2.07
C ALA A 126 20.55 19.08 2.09
N ILE A 127 21.10 18.56 0.99
CA ILE A 127 22.53 18.29 0.83
C ILE A 127 23.28 19.56 0.38
N GLU A 128 22.68 20.41 -0.46
CA GLU A 128 23.28 21.67 -0.93
C GLU A 128 23.19 22.83 0.07
N SER A 129 22.33 22.75 1.09
CA SER A 129 22.30 23.75 2.16
C SER A 129 23.23 23.31 3.29
N PRO A 130 24.47 23.83 3.41
CA PRO A 130 25.28 23.59 4.59
C PRO A 130 24.55 24.19 5.80
N ILE A 131 23.90 23.33 6.59
CA ILE A 131 23.15 23.75 7.76
C ILE A 131 24.15 24.28 8.79
N LYS A 132 23.97 25.56 9.16
CA LYS A 132 24.75 26.24 10.18
C LYS A 132 24.80 25.38 11.45
N ALA A 133 26.03 25.07 11.87
CA ALA A 133 26.33 24.37 13.11
C ALA A 133 25.73 25.14 14.30
N GLY A 134 24.68 24.60 14.91
CA GLY A 134 24.09 25.17 16.10
C GLY A 134 22.68 24.66 16.33
N SER A 135 22.52 23.77 17.31
CA SER A 135 21.24 23.36 17.90
C SER A 135 20.44 22.25 17.17
N ARG A 136 21.04 21.06 17.01
CA ARG A 136 20.27 19.81 17.02
C ARG A 136 21.00 18.75 17.85
N GLY A 137 20.27 18.14 18.80
CA GLY A 137 20.82 17.26 19.84
C GLY A 137 21.55 16.01 19.33
N CYS A 138 22.25 15.30 20.24
CA CYS A 138 23.10 14.14 19.96
C CYS A 138 22.45 13.08 19.02
N PHE A 139 21.14 12.89 19.13
CA PHE A 139 20.36 12.00 18.26
C PHE A 139 20.34 12.44 16.79
N SER A 140 20.30 13.75 16.52
CA SER A 140 20.37 14.33 15.17
C SER A 140 21.76 14.15 14.56
N HIS A 141 22.82 14.31 15.35
CA HIS A 141 24.19 14.10 14.88
C HIS A 141 24.48 12.61 14.60
N TRP A 142 23.90 11.70 15.39
CA TRP A 142 23.94 10.26 15.12
C TRP A 142 23.15 9.88 13.87
N LEU A 143 21.94 10.42 13.70
CA LEU A 143 21.13 10.27 12.48
C LEU A 143 21.83 10.81 11.23
N GLU A 144 22.57 11.91 11.35
CA GLU A 144 23.32 12.52 10.25
C GLU A 144 24.55 11.67 9.87
N LYS A 145 25.28 11.15 10.87
CA LYS A 145 26.42 10.24 10.68
C LYS A 145 26.03 8.86 10.13
N TYR A 146 24.81 8.38 10.42
CA TYR A 146 24.29 7.08 9.97
C TYR A 146 23.09 7.20 9.01
N SER A 147 22.90 8.37 8.37
CA SER A 147 21.75 8.64 7.48
C SER A 147 21.60 7.57 6.38
N MET A 148 22.73 7.07 5.87
CA MET A 148 22.78 6.02 4.84
C MET A 148 22.33 4.63 5.32
N PHE A 149 22.36 4.37 6.63
CA PHE A 149 21.82 3.15 7.26
C PHE A 149 20.34 3.33 7.64
N VAL A 150 20.01 4.46 8.27
CA VAL A 150 18.69 4.70 8.86
C VAL A 150 17.60 4.81 7.80
N LEU A 151 17.87 5.45 6.66
CA LEU A 151 16.90 5.61 5.59
C LEU A 151 16.41 4.26 5.05
N PRO A 152 17.27 3.36 4.53
CA PRO A 152 16.85 2.04 4.08
C PRO A 152 16.27 1.18 5.22
N PHE A 153 16.78 1.31 6.46
CA PHE A 153 16.24 0.60 7.62
C PHE A 153 14.77 0.97 7.89
N ILE A 154 14.44 2.27 8.02
CA ILE A 154 13.08 2.73 8.29
C ILE A 154 12.14 2.37 7.14
N THR A 155 12.61 2.47 5.89
CA THR A 155 11.82 2.05 4.73
C THR A 155 11.46 0.58 4.80
N VAL A 156 12.45 -0.31 4.93
CA VAL A 156 12.22 -1.76 4.98
C VAL A 156 11.36 -2.13 6.19
N LEU A 157 11.55 -1.45 7.32
CA LEU A 157 10.75 -1.66 8.52
C LEU A 157 9.28 -1.28 8.29
N ARG A 158 9.02 -0.15 7.63
CA ARG A 158 7.64 0.30 7.33
C ARG A 158 6.93 -0.67 6.39
N GLU A 159 7.52 -0.92 5.21
CA GLU A 159 6.90 -1.80 4.22
C GLU A 159 6.82 -3.25 4.74
N GLY A 160 7.80 -3.67 5.55
CA GLY A 160 7.81 -4.99 6.18
C GLY A 160 6.78 -5.15 7.30
N ILE A 161 6.60 -4.16 8.19
CA ILE A 161 5.52 -4.20 9.20
C ILE A 161 4.16 -4.18 8.52
N GLU A 162 4.01 -3.38 7.48
CA GLU A 162 2.79 -3.34 6.67
C GLU A 162 2.48 -4.71 6.06
N ALA A 163 3.47 -5.37 5.44
CA ALA A 163 3.34 -6.73 4.94
C ALA A 163 2.91 -7.71 6.05
N VAL A 164 3.54 -7.64 7.23
CA VAL A 164 3.21 -8.52 8.36
C VAL A 164 1.78 -8.30 8.86
N VAL A 165 1.32 -7.05 8.96
CA VAL A 165 -0.06 -6.73 9.36
C VAL A 165 -1.07 -7.21 8.32
N PHE A 166 -0.77 -7.05 7.02
CA PHE A 166 -1.64 -7.57 5.95
C PHE A 166 -1.72 -9.09 5.95
N VAL A 167 -0.56 -9.77 6.06
CA VAL A 167 -0.52 -11.23 6.14
C VAL A 167 -1.33 -11.67 7.35
N ALA A 168 -1.09 -11.09 8.54
CA ALA A 168 -1.87 -11.40 9.74
C ALA A 168 -3.39 -11.27 9.48
N GLY A 169 -3.82 -10.17 8.86
CA GLY A 169 -5.22 -9.92 8.49
C GLY A 169 -5.82 -10.99 7.55
N VAL A 170 -5.05 -11.47 6.56
CA VAL A 170 -5.50 -12.49 5.60
C VAL A 170 -5.41 -13.90 6.20
N THR A 171 -4.47 -14.17 7.10
CA THR A 171 -4.31 -15.46 7.76
C THR A 171 -5.40 -15.82 8.76
N PHE A 172 -6.26 -14.86 9.12
CA PHE A 172 -7.48 -15.18 9.86
C PHE A 172 -8.50 -15.97 9.02
N SER A 173 -8.39 -15.91 7.68
CA SER A 173 -9.31 -16.62 6.79
C SER A 173 -8.62 -17.69 5.92
N ALA A 174 -7.41 -18.09 6.30
CA ALA A 174 -6.67 -19.17 5.66
C ALA A 174 -5.83 -19.93 6.70
N PRO A 175 -5.76 -21.26 6.64
CA PRO A 175 -5.03 -22.05 7.63
C PRO A 175 -3.54 -21.67 7.70
N ALA A 176 -2.96 -21.63 8.90
CA ALA A 176 -1.62 -21.04 9.08
C ALA A 176 -0.47 -21.83 8.41
N TYR A 177 -0.67 -23.10 8.05
CA TYR A 177 0.30 -23.86 7.26
C TYR A 177 0.41 -23.34 5.82
N ALA A 178 -0.59 -22.59 5.33
CA ALA A 178 -0.65 -22.02 3.99
C ALA A 178 0.11 -20.69 3.84
N VAL A 179 0.78 -20.23 4.91
CA VAL A 179 1.35 -18.87 5.02
C VAL A 179 2.85 -18.83 4.69
N PRO A 180 3.70 -19.72 5.22
CA PRO A 180 5.15 -19.58 5.03
C PRO A 180 5.58 -19.75 3.57
N LEU A 181 4.93 -20.66 2.84
CA LEU A 181 5.31 -20.99 1.47
C LEU A 181 5.04 -19.83 0.49
N PRO A 182 3.83 -19.20 0.46
CA PRO A 182 3.61 -17.96 -0.30
C PRO A 182 4.56 -16.82 0.05
N VAL A 183 4.91 -16.64 1.33
CA VAL A 183 5.83 -15.58 1.76
C VAL A 183 7.22 -15.80 1.18
N VAL A 184 7.78 -17.01 1.29
CA VAL A 184 9.10 -17.34 0.75
C VAL A 184 9.13 -17.21 -0.78
N VAL A 185 8.12 -17.75 -1.46
CA VAL A 185 8.00 -17.64 -2.92
C VAL A 185 7.84 -16.18 -3.36
N GLY A 186 7.03 -15.40 -2.65
CA GLY A 186 6.85 -13.96 -2.90
C GLY A 186 8.14 -13.16 -2.75
N LEU A 187 8.89 -13.40 -1.66
CA LEU A 187 10.20 -12.77 -1.43
C LEU A 187 11.23 -13.15 -2.51
N LEU A 188 11.29 -14.42 -2.90
CA LEU A 188 12.22 -14.90 -3.93
C LEU A 188 11.89 -14.31 -5.31
N VAL A 189 10.64 -14.43 -5.76
CA VAL A 189 10.20 -13.93 -7.06
C VAL A 189 10.29 -12.40 -7.10
N GLY A 190 9.89 -11.73 -6.01
CA GLY A 190 10.02 -10.27 -5.86
C GLY A 190 11.48 -9.81 -5.89
N GLY A 191 12.37 -10.53 -5.21
CA GLY A 191 13.81 -10.26 -5.24
C GLY A 191 14.42 -10.44 -6.64
N ILE A 192 14.08 -11.52 -7.35
CA ILE A 192 14.56 -11.79 -8.71
C ILE A 192 14.08 -10.71 -9.68
N ILE A 193 12.78 -10.41 -9.67
CA ILE A 193 12.20 -9.38 -10.55
C ILE A 193 12.77 -8.00 -10.19
N GLY A 194 12.89 -7.68 -8.91
CA GLY A 194 13.51 -6.44 -8.45
C GLY A 194 14.98 -6.30 -8.88
N TYR A 195 15.75 -7.39 -8.87
CA TYR A 195 17.12 -7.40 -9.39
C TYR A 195 17.16 -7.21 -10.92
N LEU A 196 16.27 -7.87 -11.66
CA LEU A 196 16.13 -7.67 -13.11
C LEU A 196 15.75 -6.22 -13.43
N LEU A 197 14.89 -5.60 -12.61
CA LEU A 197 14.51 -4.19 -12.74
C LEU A 197 15.68 -3.25 -12.46
N TYR A 198 16.49 -3.51 -11.43
CA TYR A 198 17.70 -2.74 -11.14
C TYR A 198 18.67 -2.73 -12.33
N LYS A 199 18.80 -3.86 -13.03
CA LYS A 199 19.67 -3.99 -14.20
C LYS A 199 19.02 -3.49 -15.51
N GLY A 200 17.69 -3.55 -15.62
CA GLY A 200 16.92 -3.36 -16.85
C GLY A 200 16.37 -1.94 -17.09
N GLY A 201 16.43 -1.03 -16.11
CA GLY A 201 16.50 0.42 -16.33
C GLY A 201 15.38 1.14 -17.13
N SER A 202 14.19 0.57 -17.31
CA SER A 202 13.05 1.26 -17.94
C SER A 202 12.00 1.66 -16.91
N THR A 203 11.94 2.94 -16.58
CA THR A 203 10.96 3.54 -15.65
C THR A 203 9.51 3.34 -16.11
N ALA A 204 9.27 3.30 -17.42
CA ALA A 204 7.95 3.08 -18.00
C ALA A 204 7.44 1.64 -17.79
N LYS A 205 8.30 0.62 -17.96
CA LYS A 205 7.93 -0.79 -17.71
C LYS A 205 7.60 -1.03 -16.24
N LEU A 206 8.29 -0.34 -15.33
CA LEU A 206 8.06 -0.42 -13.90
C LEU A 206 6.71 0.17 -13.50
N GLN A 207 6.33 1.31 -14.06
CA GLN A 207 5.04 1.93 -13.77
C GLN A 207 3.86 1.06 -14.26
N ILE A 208 3.95 0.49 -15.46
CA ILE A 208 2.91 -0.41 -16.00
C ILE A 208 2.77 -1.66 -15.12
N PHE A 209 3.89 -2.23 -14.70
CA PHE A 209 3.90 -3.38 -13.82
C PHE A 209 3.23 -3.09 -12.46
N LEU A 210 3.57 -1.97 -11.82
CA LEU A 210 2.96 -1.56 -10.56
C LEU A 210 1.46 -1.29 -10.70
N VAL A 211 1.03 -0.67 -11.81
CA VAL A 211 -0.40 -0.47 -12.11
C VAL A 211 -1.10 -1.81 -12.26
N ALA A 212 -0.54 -2.76 -13.02
CA ALA A 212 -1.13 -4.08 -13.22
C ALA A 212 -1.25 -4.85 -11.89
N SER A 213 -0.21 -4.83 -11.05
CA SER A 213 -0.24 -5.44 -9.71
C SER A 213 -1.29 -4.78 -8.80
N THR A 214 -1.44 -3.46 -8.86
CA THR A 214 -2.45 -2.73 -8.08
C THR A 214 -3.87 -3.08 -8.53
N CYS A 215 -4.12 -3.20 -9.83
CA CYS A 215 -5.41 -3.65 -10.37
C CYS A 215 -5.76 -5.06 -9.87
N LEU A 216 -4.78 -5.96 -9.83
CA LEU A 216 -4.97 -7.32 -9.31
C LEU A 216 -5.31 -7.28 -7.80
N LEU A 217 -4.65 -6.45 -7.01
CA LEU A 217 -5.00 -6.30 -5.59
C LEU A 217 -6.39 -5.71 -5.36
N TYR A 218 -6.88 -4.83 -6.24
CA TYR A 218 -8.27 -4.36 -6.17
C TYR A 218 -9.28 -5.47 -6.45
N LEU A 219 -8.96 -6.44 -7.31
CA LEU A 219 -9.77 -7.65 -7.47
C LEU A 219 -9.81 -8.47 -6.18
N VAL A 220 -8.64 -8.71 -5.56
CA VAL A 220 -8.54 -9.41 -4.27
C VAL A 220 -9.31 -8.69 -3.17
N ALA A 221 -9.20 -7.37 -3.08
CA ALA A 221 -9.93 -6.58 -2.09
C ALA A 221 -11.45 -6.62 -2.33
N ALA A 222 -11.91 -6.58 -3.59
CA ALA A 222 -13.32 -6.77 -3.92
C ALA A 222 -13.81 -8.16 -3.49
N GLY A 223 -13.00 -9.20 -3.75
CA GLY A 223 -13.27 -10.57 -3.34
C GLY A 223 -13.36 -10.73 -1.82
N LEU A 224 -12.40 -10.16 -1.09
CA LEU A 224 -12.40 -10.13 0.38
C LEU A 224 -13.60 -9.35 0.93
N PHE A 225 -13.99 -8.25 0.30
CA PHE A 225 -15.16 -7.48 0.72
C PHE A 225 -16.46 -8.28 0.57
N SER A 226 -16.64 -8.93 -0.58
CA SER A 226 -17.77 -9.84 -0.86
C SER A 226 -17.83 -11.01 0.12
N ARG A 227 -16.68 -11.66 0.35
CA ARG A 227 -16.55 -12.74 1.34
C ARG A 227 -16.87 -12.27 2.73
N GLY A 228 -16.40 -11.08 3.11
CA GLY A 228 -16.66 -10.48 4.41
C GLY A 228 -18.15 -10.38 4.70
N VAL A 229 -18.93 -9.88 3.73
CA VAL A 229 -20.40 -9.82 3.84
C VAL A 229 -21.01 -11.22 3.86
N TRP A 230 -20.51 -12.13 3.03
CA TRP A 230 -20.99 -13.51 2.97
C TRP A 230 -20.82 -14.24 4.32
N HIS A 231 -19.65 -14.16 4.97
CA HIS A 231 -19.43 -14.80 6.28
C HIS A 231 -20.37 -14.23 7.36
N LEU A 232 -20.66 -12.93 7.33
CA LEU A 232 -21.62 -12.31 8.26
C LEU A 232 -23.06 -12.82 8.04
N GLU A 233 -23.44 -13.09 6.79
CA GLU A 233 -24.76 -13.63 6.45
C GLU A 233 -24.84 -15.12 6.73
N ALA A 234 -23.79 -15.88 6.42
CA ALA A 234 -23.64 -17.29 6.76
C ALA A 234 -23.75 -17.52 8.27
N GLN A 235 -23.15 -16.65 9.09
CA GLN A 235 -23.27 -16.76 10.54
C GLN A 235 -24.70 -16.53 11.05
N LYS A 236 -25.44 -15.60 10.42
CA LYS A 236 -26.87 -15.40 10.76
C LYS A 236 -27.69 -16.64 10.43
N TRP A 237 -27.38 -17.29 9.32
CA TRP A 237 -28.02 -18.54 8.92
C TRP A 237 -27.68 -19.67 9.89
N ASN A 238 -26.41 -19.84 10.26
CA ASN A 238 -25.96 -20.81 11.25
C ASN A 238 -26.68 -20.65 12.61
N ASN A 239 -26.85 -19.40 13.06
CA ASN A 239 -27.63 -19.09 14.26
C ASN A 239 -29.11 -19.45 14.13
N ALA A 240 -29.69 -19.35 12.92
CA ALA A 240 -31.10 -19.66 12.68
C ALA A 240 -31.37 -21.18 12.66
N ILE A 241 -30.44 -21.97 12.11
CA ILE A 241 -30.55 -23.42 12.04
C ILE A 241 -30.03 -24.14 13.29
N GLY A 242 -29.35 -23.41 14.20
CA GLY A 242 -28.81 -23.96 15.45
C GLY A 242 -27.59 -24.87 15.27
N GLY A 243 -26.90 -24.77 14.13
CA GLY A 243 -25.75 -25.58 13.74
C GLY A 243 -24.98 -24.95 12.59
N ASP A 244 -23.83 -25.52 12.20
CA ASP A 244 -23.07 -24.99 11.06
C ASP A 244 -23.59 -25.58 9.74
N ALA A 245 -24.09 -24.70 8.87
CA ALA A 245 -24.59 -25.09 7.56
C ALA A 245 -23.51 -25.75 6.70
N SER A 246 -22.23 -25.43 6.95
CA SER A 246 -21.10 -26.03 6.24
C SER A 246 -20.98 -27.55 6.46
N GLU A 247 -21.42 -28.06 7.62
CA GLU A 247 -21.41 -29.49 7.97
C GLU A 247 -22.46 -30.28 7.20
N THR A 248 -23.49 -29.62 6.68
CA THR A 248 -24.56 -30.26 5.88
C THR A 248 -24.16 -30.47 4.40
N GLY A 249 -22.97 -30.01 4.01
CA GLY A 249 -22.39 -30.21 2.69
C GLY A 249 -22.92 -29.24 1.61
N ASN A 250 -22.71 -29.58 0.34
CA ASN A 250 -23.16 -28.75 -0.80
C ASN A 250 -24.45 -29.28 -1.46
N GLY A 251 -25.28 -29.96 -0.67
CA GLY A 251 -26.53 -30.56 -1.13
C GLY A 251 -27.74 -29.62 -0.98
N PRO A 252 -28.91 -30.03 -1.50
CA PRO A 252 -30.15 -29.27 -1.32
C PRO A 252 -30.46 -29.13 0.18
N GLY A 253 -30.45 -27.89 0.69
CA GLY A 253 -30.78 -27.58 2.08
C GLY A 253 -29.64 -27.00 2.94
N SER A 254 -28.43 -26.84 2.40
CA SER A 254 -27.30 -26.27 3.15
C SER A 254 -27.19 -24.72 3.09
N TYR A 255 -28.20 -24.05 2.55
CA TYR A 255 -28.20 -22.61 2.33
C TYR A 255 -29.59 -22.01 2.47
N ASP A 256 -29.64 -20.70 2.77
CA ASP A 256 -30.86 -19.93 2.84
C ASP A 256 -31.39 -19.59 1.44
N ILE A 257 -32.55 -20.14 1.06
CA ILE A 257 -33.16 -19.93 -0.26
C ILE A 257 -33.64 -18.48 -0.44
N ASP A 258 -34.08 -17.81 0.63
CA ASP A 258 -34.67 -16.47 0.54
C ASP A 258 -33.60 -15.39 0.33
N LYS A 259 -32.35 -15.68 0.72
CA LYS A 259 -31.21 -14.77 0.60
C LYS A 259 -30.21 -15.15 -0.48
N SER A 260 -30.29 -16.35 -1.03
CA SER A 260 -29.37 -16.82 -2.06
C SER A 260 -29.79 -16.35 -3.45
N VAL A 261 -28.84 -15.79 -4.20
CA VAL A 261 -29.01 -15.46 -5.63
C VAL A 261 -28.83 -16.71 -6.48
N TRP A 262 -27.83 -17.52 -6.14
CA TRP A 262 -27.59 -18.80 -6.76
C TRP A 262 -27.00 -19.78 -5.75
N HIS A 263 -27.27 -21.06 -6.00
CA HIS A 263 -26.57 -22.17 -5.38
C HIS A 263 -26.17 -23.16 -6.47
N VAL A 264 -24.92 -23.63 -6.42
CA VAL A 264 -24.42 -24.68 -7.30
C VAL A 264 -23.87 -25.81 -6.44
N ASN A 265 -24.34 -27.03 -6.69
CA ASN A 265 -23.94 -28.22 -5.92
C ASN A 265 -22.50 -28.68 -6.21
N CYS A 266 -21.89 -28.16 -7.28
CA CYS A 266 -20.48 -28.30 -7.60
C CYS A 266 -19.76 -26.96 -7.44
N CYS A 267 -18.43 -26.96 -7.48
CA CYS A 267 -17.60 -25.76 -7.50
C CYS A 267 -17.57 -25.00 -6.16
N SER A 268 -17.77 -25.72 -5.05
CA SER A 268 -17.57 -25.16 -3.72
C SER A 268 -16.08 -24.92 -3.45
N PRO A 269 -15.70 -23.80 -2.81
CA PRO A 269 -14.32 -23.54 -2.44
C PRO A 269 -13.81 -24.44 -1.31
N THR A 270 -14.72 -25.06 -0.55
CA THR A 270 -14.40 -25.88 0.63
C THR A 270 -14.24 -27.38 0.32
N SER A 271 -14.74 -27.86 -0.82
CA SER A 271 -14.62 -29.29 -1.18
C SER A 271 -13.29 -29.60 -1.85
N THR A 272 -12.61 -30.62 -1.35
CA THR A 272 -11.27 -31.05 -1.83
C THR A 272 -11.29 -31.71 -3.21
N SER A 273 -12.47 -32.01 -3.77
CA SER A 273 -12.65 -32.70 -5.07
C SER A 273 -12.74 -31.74 -6.27
N ASP A 274 -13.11 -30.47 -6.06
CA ASP A 274 -13.49 -29.55 -7.12
C ASP A 274 -12.35 -28.58 -7.42
N GLY A 275 -11.21 -29.10 -7.84
CA GLY A 275 -9.94 -28.36 -7.94
C GLY A 275 -10.02 -26.98 -8.61
N GLY A 276 -9.44 -25.97 -7.95
CA GLY A 276 -9.21 -24.61 -8.48
C GLY A 276 -10.19 -23.54 -7.99
N TRP A 277 -11.38 -23.90 -7.52
CA TRP A 277 -12.39 -22.92 -7.06
C TRP A 277 -12.01 -22.18 -5.78
N GLY A 278 -11.15 -22.77 -4.93
CA GLY A 278 -10.54 -22.08 -3.79
C GLY A 278 -9.67 -20.88 -4.21
N VAL A 279 -9.02 -20.94 -5.37
CA VAL A 279 -8.25 -19.80 -5.91
C VAL A 279 -9.18 -18.68 -6.38
N PHE A 280 -10.28 -19.02 -7.04
CA PHE A 280 -11.31 -18.04 -7.42
C PHE A 280 -12.00 -17.44 -6.19
N ASN A 281 -12.19 -18.20 -5.12
CA ASN A 281 -12.67 -17.67 -3.84
C ASN A 281 -11.67 -16.71 -3.22
N ALA A 282 -10.39 -17.05 -3.22
CA ALA A 282 -9.34 -16.21 -2.65
C ALA A 282 -9.09 -14.91 -3.44
N ILE A 283 -9.22 -14.94 -4.78
CA ILE A 283 -8.93 -13.77 -5.64
C ILE A 283 -10.18 -12.97 -5.98
N LEU A 284 -11.28 -13.62 -6.35
CA LEU A 284 -12.50 -12.95 -6.83
C LEU A 284 -13.63 -12.98 -5.80
N GLY A 285 -13.47 -13.67 -4.67
CA GLY A 285 -14.55 -13.87 -3.70
C GLY A 285 -15.65 -14.80 -4.20
N TRP A 286 -15.34 -15.70 -5.14
CA TRP A 286 -16.27 -16.72 -5.63
C TRP A 286 -16.85 -17.57 -4.50
N GLN A 287 -18.16 -17.82 -4.55
CA GLN A 287 -18.84 -18.75 -3.65
C GLN A 287 -19.91 -19.54 -4.41
N ASN A 288 -20.04 -20.84 -4.12
CA ASN A 288 -21.05 -21.68 -4.77
C ASN A 288 -22.47 -21.34 -4.32
N SER A 289 -22.62 -20.83 -3.09
CA SER A 289 -23.86 -20.31 -2.49
C SER A 289 -23.76 -18.80 -2.32
N ALA A 290 -23.98 -18.03 -3.38
CA ALA A 290 -23.88 -16.57 -3.26
C ALA A 290 -25.20 -15.96 -2.78
N THR A 291 -25.09 -15.02 -1.87
CA THR A 291 -26.20 -14.27 -1.30
C THR A 291 -26.38 -12.92 -1.99
N TYR A 292 -27.56 -12.31 -1.87
CA TYR A 292 -27.76 -10.95 -2.40
C TYR A 292 -26.73 -9.98 -1.81
N GLY A 293 -26.38 -10.14 -0.53
CA GLY A 293 -25.38 -9.32 0.14
C GLY A 293 -23.99 -9.44 -0.48
N SER A 294 -23.51 -10.65 -0.75
CA SER A 294 -22.18 -10.85 -1.34
C SER A 294 -22.08 -10.25 -2.75
N VAL A 295 -23.10 -10.45 -3.59
CA VAL A 295 -23.12 -9.92 -4.96
C VAL A 295 -23.23 -8.40 -4.98
N ILE A 296 -24.14 -7.83 -4.17
CA ILE A 296 -24.32 -6.38 -4.10
C ILE A 296 -23.07 -5.72 -3.54
N SER A 297 -22.48 -6.27 -2.48
CA SER A 297 -21.27 -5.71 -1.86
C SER A 297 -20.07 -5.71 -2.81
N TYR A 298 -19.90 -6.75 -3.63
CA TYR A 298 -18.86 -6.77 -4.67
C TYR A 298 -19.04 -5.63 -5.69
N ASN A 299 -20.26 -5.40 -6.17
CA ASN A 299 -20.55 -4.33 -7.12
C ASN A 299 -20.40 -2.93 -6.48
N VAL A 300 -20.90 -2.75 -5.26
CA VAL A 300 -20.78 -1.50 -4.50
C VAL A 300 -19.31 -1.15 -4.24
N TYR A 301 -18.47 -2.16 -3.94
CA TYR A 301 -17.03 -1.97 -3.79
C TYR A 301 -16.40 -1.36 -5.05
N TRP A 302 -16.70 -1.91 -6.23
CA TRP A 302 -16.19 -1.38 -7.50
C TRP A 302 -16.68 0.03 -7.78
N ILE A 303 -17.96 0.32 -7.54
CA ILE A 303 -18.52 1.67 -7.68
C ILE A 303 -17.79 2.64 -6.77
N PHE A 304 -17.52 2.27 -5.52
CA PHE A 304 -16.77 3.08 -4.56
C PHE A 304 -15.34 3.36 -5.03
N VAL A 305 -14.62 2.34 -5.50
CA VAL A 305 -13.24 2.49 -6.02
C VAL A 305 -13.22 3.40 -7.25
N ILE A 306 -14.12 3.20 -8.21
CA ILE A 306 -14.23 4.02 -9.42
C ILE A 306 -14.55 5.47 -9.05
N ALA A 307 -15.52 5.71 -8.18
CA ALA A 307 -15.86 7.03 -7.70
C ALA A 307 -14.66 7.70 -6.99
N GLY A 308 -13.96 6.97 -6.13
CA GLY A 308 -12.75 7.44 -5.46
C GLY A 308 -11.68 7.91 -6.45
N PHE A 309 -11.39 7.13 -7.49
CA PHE A 309 -10.44 7.51 -8.53
C PHE A 309 -10.90 8.70 -9.37
N ILE A 310 -12.18 8.78 -9.72
CA ILE A 310 -12.74 9.94 -10.44
C ILE A 310 -12.57 11.21 -9.61
N VAL A 311 -12.89 11.16 -8.31
CA VAL A 311 -12.74 12.28 -7.37
C VAL A 311 -11.26 12.69 -7.25
N MET A 312 -10.34 11.73 -7.10
CA MET A 312 -8.91 12.04 -7.04
C MET A 312 -8.39 12.66 -8.34
N ARG A 313 -8.82 12.14 -9.50
CA ARG A 313 -8.48 12.70 -10.81
C ARG A 313 -9.02 14.12 -10.96
N PHE A 314 -10.26 14.37 -10.53
CA PHE A 314 -10.86 15.69 -10.57
C PHE A 314 -10.08 16.71 -9.74
N LYS A 315 -9.64 16.32 -8.53
CA LYS A 315 -8.79 17.15 -7.68
C LYS A 315 -7.44 17.46 -8.33
N GLU A 316 -6.83 16.49 -9.00
CA GLU A 316 -5.53 16.69 -9.66
C GLU A 316 -5.65 17.58 -10.91
N THR A 317 -6.74 17.49 -11.68
CA THR A 317 -6.94 18.30 -12.89
C THR A 317 -7.45 19.71 -12.58
N LYS A 318 -8.36 19.87 -11.62
CA LYS A 318 -9.02 21.17 -11.34
C LYS A 318 -8.51 21.88 -10.09
N GLY A 319 -7.66 21.24 -9.28
CA GLY A 319 -7.07 21.85 -8.07
C GLY A 319 -8.02 21.98 -6.87
N HIS A 320 -9.28 21.54 -6.98
CA HIS A 320 -10.27 21.55 -5.90
C HIS A 320 -11.05 20.24 -5.85
N TRP A 321 -11.61 19.91 -4.69
CA TRP A 321 -12.51 18.76 -4.56
C TRP A 321 -13.83 19.03 -5.30
N PRO A 322 -14.47 18.00 -5.88
CA PRO A 322 -15.82 18.15 -6.40
C PRO A 322 -16.70 18.68 -5.26
N PHE A 323 -17.50 19.72 -5.55
CA PHE A 323 -18.35 20.45 -4.61
C PHE A 323 -17.67 21.45 -3.64
N MET A 324 -16.34 21.64 -3.66
CA MET A 324 -15.68 22.76 -2.98
C MET A 324 -15.31 23.86 -3.98
N LYS A 325 -15.59 25.14 -3.66
CA LYS A 325 -15.16 26.28 -4.48
C LYS A 325 -13.63 26.30 -4.59
N ALA A 326 -13.12 26.55 -5.79
CA ALA A 326 -11.68 26.71 -6.03
C ALA A 326 -11.14 27.82 -5.11
N LYS A 327 -10.09 27.51 -4.34
CA LYS A 327 -9.37 28.53 -3.58
C LYS A 327 -8.66 29.43 -4.60
N ALA A 328 -8.95 30.74 -4.57
CA ALA A 328 -8.32 31.71 -5.44
C ALA A 328 -6.78 31.56 -5.39
N PRO A 329 -6.06 31.70 -6.52
CA PRO A 329 -4.61 31.62 -6.51
C PRO A 329 -4.09 32.73 -5.59
N ALA A 330 -3.36 32.34 -4.54
CA ALA A 330 -2.63 33.29 -3.71
C ALA A 330 -1.63 34.02 -4.62
N ALA A 331 -1.71 35.35 -4.60
CA ALA A 331 -0.77 36.21 -5.29
C ALA A 331 0.66 35.78 -4.97
N ARG A 332 1.52 35.73 -5.99
CA ARG A 332 2.96 35.58 -5.81
C ARG A 332 3.44 36.76 -4.96
N GLU A 333 3.77 36.50 -3.70
CA GLU A 333 4.66 37.39 -2.95
C GLU A 333 6.08 37.15 -3.49
N ASP A 334 6.45 37.96 -4.48
CA ASP A 334 7.85 38.14 -4.86
C ASP A 334 8.56 38.82 -3.68
N SER A 335 9.18 38.03 -2.82
CA SER A 335 10.06 38.53 -1.77
C SER A 335 11.37 39.01 -2.39
N VAL A 336 11.37 40.22 -2.93
CA VAL A 336 12.58 41.03 -3.13
C VAL A 336 12.86 41.73 -1.82
N SER A 337 13.75 41.17 -1.00
CA SER A 337 14.36 41.88 0.12
C SER A 337 15.81 42.21 -0.24
N GLY A 338 15.99 43.30 -0.98
CA GLY A 338 17.26 44.00 -1.10
C GLY A 338 17.36 45.04 0.02
N SER A 339 18.32 44.86 0.92
CA SER A 339 18.68 45.84 1.95
C SER A 339 19.68 46.85 1.38
N SER A 340 19.40 48.16 1.48
CA SER A 340 20.26 49.16 2.17
C SER A 340 19.97 50.62 1.77
N SER A 341 19.52 51.38 2.78
CA SER A 341 19.81 52.79 3.14
C SER A 341 19.31 54.00 2.30
N PRO A 342 19.09 55.17 2.97
CA PRO A 342 18.20 56.24 2.51
C PRO A 342 18.92 57.54 2.12
N GLN A 343 18.34 58.33 1.21
CA GLN A 343 18.58 59.78 1.17
C GLN A 343 17.55 60.57 0.33
N GLU A 344 17.00 61.60 0.96
CA GLU A 344 16.68 62.95 0.44
C GLU A 344 15.68 63.20 -0.71
N SER A 345 14.58 63.86 -0.30
CA SER A 345 14.14 65.20 -0.77
C SER A 345 13.11 65.37 -1.89
N GLU A 346 12.15 66.26 -1.58
CA GLU A 346 11.26 67.09 -2.43
C GLU A 346 10.11 66.39 -3.19
N VAL A 347 8.83 66.55 -2.80
CA VAL A 347 7.92 67.71 -3.06
C VAL A 347 7.87 68.02 -4.57
N VAL A 348 6.78 67.76 -5.29
CA VAL A 348 5.72 68.75 -5.60
C VAL A 348 4.49 68.05 -6.22
N LYS A 349 3.34 68.61 -5.85
CA LYS A 349 1.93 68.37 -6.16
C LYS A 349 1.53 68.93 -7.54
N SER A 350 0.69 68.23 -8.31
CA SER A 350 -0.52 68.77 -9.01
C SER A 350 -1.09 67.71 -9.98
N THR A 351 -2.31 67.20 -9.79
CA THR A 351 -3.64 67.75 -10.13
C THR A 351 -3.93 67.81 -11.64
N ASN A 352 -4.92 66.99 -12.04
CA ASN A 352 -5.90 67.06 -13.15
C ASN A 352 -5.52 67.73 -14.48
N VAL A 353 -5.91 67.10 -15.60
CA VAL A 353 -7.07 67.52 -16.41
C VAL A 353 -7.30 66.50 -17.55
N THR A 354 -8.57 66.18 -17.71
CA THR A 354 -9.24 65.45 -18.80
C THR A 354 -9.21 66.27 -20.10
N GLU A 355 -8.88 65.70 -21.27
CA GLU A 355 -9.73 65.87 -22.46
C GLU A 355 -9.39 64.88 -23.59
N LYS A 356 -10.44 64.48 -24.29
CA LYS A 356 -10.50 63.66 -25.51
C LYS A 356 -9.99 64.46 -26.71
N THR A 357 -9.41 63.80 -27.72
CA THR A 357 -10.00 63.73 -29.08
C THR A 357 -9.23 62.80 -30.02
N THR A 358 -10.01 62.16 -30.88
CA THR A 358 -9.76 61.18 -31.94
C THR A 358 -9.15 61.83 -33.21
N PRO A 359 -9.13 61.15 -34.37
CA PRO A 359 -8.06 60.36 -34.99
C PRO A 359 -7.28 61.11 -36.10
N ALA A 360 -6.33 60.41 -36.71
CA ALA A 360 -6.00 60.56 -38.13
C ALA A 360 -6.00 59.18 -38.78
#